data_AF-A0A7X1WX73-F1
#
_entry.id   AF-A0A7X1WX73-F1
#
_cell.length_a   1.000
_cell.length_b   1.000
_cell.length_c   1.000
_cell.angle_alpha   90.00
_cell.angle_beta   90.00
_cell.angle_gamma   90.00
#
_symmetry.space_group_name_H-M   'P 1'
#
loop_
_entity.id
_entity.type
_entity.pdbx_description
1 polymer ?
#
loop_
_entity_poly.entity_id
_entity_poly.type
_entity_poly.pdbx_seq_one_letter_code
_entity_poly.pdbx_strand_id
1 'polypeptide(L)'
;MSKTTYLTPQQLFEESMRNIARSTSPAEVDRAGNKAMDRFDALLLIGEIDLAQAGDWAMQACHKATDMLLLIREADQRAADGLEI
;
A
#
# COMPACT_ATOMS: atom_id res chain seq x y z
N MET A 1 -26.01 -19.97 -6.53
CA MET A 1 -24.98 -19.23 -7.29
C MET A 1 -24.27 -18.31 -6.32
N SER A 2 -22.98 -18.53 -6.06
CA SER A 2 -22.20 -17.65 -5.18
C SER A 2 -22.02 -16.32 -5.90
N LYS A 3 -22.58 -15.22 -5.38
CA LYS A 3 -22.31 -13.87 -5.91
C LYS A 3 -20.85 -13.56 -5.58
N THR A 4 -19.97 -13.67 -6.56
CA THR A 4 -18.64 -13.08 -6.47
C THR A 4 -18.85 -11.56 -6.38
N THR A 5 -18.75 -11.00 -5.19
CA THR A 5 -18.83 -9.54 -5.01
C THR A 5 -17.53 -8.96 -5.56
N TYR A 6 -17.59 -8.37 -6.75
CA TYR A 6 -16.49 -7.61 -7.30
C TYR A 6 -16.30 -6.36 -6.44
N LEU A 7 -15.08 -6.14 -5.96
CA LEU A 7 -14.73 -4.91 -5.25
C LEU A 7 -14.68 -3.75 -6.24
N THR A 8 -15.17 -2.58 -5.82
CA THR A 8 -15.03 -1.36 -6.63
C THR A 8 -13.56 -0.90 -6.68
N PRO A 9 -13.17 -0.08 -7.67
CA PRO A 9 -11.84 0.51 -7.72
C PRO A 9 -11.43 1.20 -6.41
N GLN A 10 -12.36 1.93 -5.79
CA GLN A 10 -12.14 2.59 -4.49
C GLN A 10 -11.87 1.58 -3.35
N GLN A 11 -12.64 0.49 -3.29
CA GLN A 11 -12.43 -0.56 -2.27
C GLN A 11 -11.07 -1.26 -2.46
N LEU A 12 -10.67 -1.46 -3.71
CA LEU A 12 -9.37 -2.01 -4.08
C LEU A 12 -8.22 -1.08 -3.69
N PHE A 13 -8.39 0.24 -3.84
CA PHE A 13 -7.47 1.25 -3.32
C PHE A 13 -7.36 1.16 -1.80
N GLU A 14 -8.47 1.22 -1.07
CA GLU A 14 -8.49 1.15 0.40
C GLU A 14 -7.89 -0.15 0.96
N GLU A 15 -8.12 -1.27 0.28
CA GLU A 15 -7.48 -2.54 0.60
C GLU A 15 -5.95 -2.45 0.42
N SER A 16 -5.49 -1.86 -0.68
CA SER A 16 -4.06 -1.70 -0.97
C SER A 16 -3.37 -0.84 0.10
N MET A 17 -4.00 0.28 0.47
CA MET A 17 -3.50 1.15 1.54
C MET A 17 -3.45 0.46 2.90
N ARG A 18 -4.46 -0.37 3.22
CA ARG A 18 -4.47 -1.19 4.44
C ARG A 18 -3.36 -2.24 4.43
N ASN A 19 -3.08 -2.86 3.30
CA ASN A 19 -2.01 -3.86 3.19
C ASN A 19 -0.63 -3.23 3.40
N ILE A 20 -0.38 -2.05 2.82
CA ILE A 20 0.85 -1.29 3.07
C ILE A 20 0.96 -0.96 4.56
N ALA A 21 -0.11 -0.43 5.18
CA ALA A 21 -0.12 -0.05 6.59
C ALA A 21 0.09 -1.20 7.58
N ARG A 22 -0.21 -2.45 7.17
CA ARG A 22 -0.08 -3.65 8.01
C ARG A 22 1.26 -4.37 7.83
N SER A 23 2.06 -3.95 6.86
CA SER A 23 3.36 -4.56 6.61
C SER A 23 4.32 -4.24 7.76
N THR A 24 5.05 -5.24 8.25
CA THR A 24 5.89 -5.11 9.46
C THR A 24 7.38 -5.17 9.16
N SER A 25 7.75 -5.43 7.90
CA SER A 25 9.13 -5.44 7.45
C SER A 25 9.32 -4.64 6.15
N PRO A 26 10.53 -4.16 5.85
CA PRO A 26 10.77 -3.35 4.65
C PRO A 26 10.42 -4.10 3.36
N ALA A 27 10.70 -5.41 3.31
CA ALA A 27 10.39 -6.26 2.17
C ALA A 27 8.87 -6.45 1.96
N GLU A 28 8.09 -6.48 3.03
CA GLU A 28 6.63 -6.53 2.93
C GLU A 28 6.05 -5.20 2.46
N VAL A 29 6.57 -4.08 2.96
CA VAL A 29 6.15 -2.74 2.53
C VAL A 29 6.42 -2.55 1.04
N ASP A 30 7.62 -2.91 0.57
CA ASP A 30 7.97 -2.85 -0.85
C ASP A 30 7.04 -3.72 -1.72
N ARG A 31 6.81 -4.98 -1.30
CA ARG A 31 5.89 -5.88 -2.02
C ARG A 31 4.46 -5.35 -2.05
N ALA A 32 3.97 -4.80 -0.94
CA ALA A 32 2.63 -4.25 -0.86
C ALA A 32 2.48 -2.99 -1.71
N GLY A 33 3.49 -2.11 -1.72
CA GLY A 33 3.55 -0.92 -2.56
C GLY A 33 3.55 -1.28 -4.05
N ASN A 34 4.43 -2.18 -4.48
CA ASN A 34 4.50 -2.62 -5.88
C ASN A 34 3.19 -3.27 -6.34
N LYS A 35 2.58 -4.12 -5.49
CA LYS A 35 1.27 -4.71 -5.79
C LYS A 35 0.15 -3.66 -5.90
N ALA A 36 0.23 -2.57 -5.13
CA ALA A 36 -0.70 -1.46 -5.26
C ALA A 36 -0.53 -0.73 -6.60
N MET A 37 0.72 -0.47 -7.01
CA MET A 37 1.02 0.14 -8.32
C MET A 37 0.48 -0.69 -9.48
N ASP A 38 0.81 -1.98 -9.51
CA ASP A 38 0.34 -2.91 -10.56
C ASP A 38 -1.19 -2.91 -10.68
N ARG A 39 -1.87 -2.78 -9.53
CA ARG A 39 -3.33 -2.74 -9.47
C ARG A 39 -3.90 -1.43 -9.99
N PHE A 40 -3.30 -0.30 -9.67
CA PHE A 40 -3.74 1.01 -10.18
C PHE A 40 -3.50 1.11 -11.69
N ASP A 41 -2.34 0.64 -12.17
CA ASP A 41 -2.05 0.53 -13.59
C ASP A 41 -3.05 -0.36 -14.32
N ALA A 42 -3.41 -1.51 -13.74
CA ALA A 42 -4.42 -2.39 -14.31
C ALA A 42 -5.79 -1.71 -14.41
N LEU A 43 -6.22 -0.99 -13.36
CA LEU A 43 -7.48 -0.24 -13.35
C LEU A 43 -7.51 0.89 -14.38
N LEU A 44 -6.38 1.59 -14.56
CA LEU A 44 -6.20 2.61 -15.59
C LEU A 44 -6.29 2.01 -16.99
N LEU A 45 -5.61 0.88 -17.23
CA LEU A 45 -5.57 0.21 -18.53
C LEU A 45 -6.95 -0.28 -18.99
N ILE A 46 -7.80 -0.72 -18.06
CA ILE A 46 -9.18 -1.14 -18.36
C ILE A 46 -10.18 0.01 -18.36
N GLY A 47 -9.74 1.24 -18.03
CA GLY A 47 -10.57 2.44 -18.05
C GLY A 47 -11.53 2.60 -16.85
N GLU A 48 -11.29 1.88 -15.75
CA GLU A 48 -12.10 1.99 -14.52
C GLU A 48 -11.73 3.23 -13.69
N ILE A 49 -10.53 3.76 -13.90
CA ILE A 49 -10.06 5.04 -13.34
C ILE A 49 -9.35 5.85 -14.43
N ASP A 50 -9.29 7.17 -14.26
CA ASP A 50 -8.51 8.03 -15.15
C ASP A 50 -7.05 8.18 -14.70
N LEU A 51 -6.23 8.79 -15.56
CA LEU A 51 -4.80 8.98 -15.30
C LEU A 51 -4.53 9.87 -14.08
N ALA A 52 -5.38 10.87 -13.83
CA ALA A 52 -5.21 11.78 -12.69
C ALA A 52 -5.46 11.03 -11.37
N GLN A 53 -6.51 10.20 -11.34
CA GLN A 53 -6.83 9.34 -10.21
C GLN A 53 -5.77 8.27 -9.97
N ALA A 54 -5.29 7.60 -11.03
CA ALA A 54 -4.20 6.64 -10.91
C ALA A 54 -2.92 7.28 -10.34
N GLY A 55 -2.57 8.49 -10.82
CA GLY A 55 -1.42 9.24 -10.34
C GLY A 55 -1.54 9.65 -8.87
N ASP A 56 -2.70 10.14 -8.45
CA ASP A 56 -2.96 10.49 -7.05
C ASP A 56 -2.87 9.26 -6.13
N TRP A 57 -3.50 8.15 -6.52
CA TRP A 57 -3.45 6.90 -5.75
C TRP A 57 -2.04 6.33 -5.65
N ALA A 58 -1.28 6.38 -6.76
CA ALA A 58 0.12 5.97 -6.76
C ALA A 58 0.94 6.80 -5.77
N MET A 59 0.79 8.13 -5.79
CA MET A 59 1.46 9.03 -4.85
C MET A 59 1.07 8.74 -3.40
N GLN A 60 -0.22 8.53 -3.11
CA GLN A 60 -0.69 8.17 -1.77
C GLN A 60 -0.07 6.87 -1.26
N ALA A 61 -0.03 5.82 -2.10
CA ALA A 61 0.61 4.55 -1.75
C ALA A 61 2.12 4.69 -1.53
N CYS A 62 2.82 5.49 -2.34
CA CYS A 62 4.23 5.79 -2.15
C CYS A 62 4.51 6.52 -0.82
N HIS A 63 3.72 7.54 -0.49
CA HIS A 63 3.83 8.22 0.80
C HIS A 63 3.58 7.27 1.96
N LYS A 64 2.52 6.45 1.88
CA LYS A 64 2.22 5.48 2.93
C LYS A 64 3.33 4.45 3.11
N ALA A 65 3.90 3.93 2.02
CA ALA A 65 5.01 3.00 2.07
C ALA A 65 6.25 3.64 2.73
N THR A 66 6.53 4.90 2.38
CA THR A 66 7.62 5.67 2.98
C THR A 66 7.43 5.85 4.47
N ASP A 67 6.23 6.24 4.91
CA ASP A 67 5.90 6.37 6.34
C ASP A 67 6.12 5.05 7.09
N MET A 68 5.68 3.93 6.51
CA MET A 68 5.87 2.60 7.13
C MET A 68 7.34 2.20 7.22
N LEU A 69 8.15 2.48 6.20
CA LEU A 69 9.59 2.23 6.24
C LEU A 69 10.30 3.03 7.34
N LEU A 70 9.89 4.29 7.54
CA LEU A 70 10.41 5.12 8.63
C LEU A 70 10.03 4.55 9.99
N LEU A 71 8.77 4.13 10.19
CA LEU A 71 8.31 3.50 11.43
C LEU A 71 9.06 2.21 11.75
N ILE A 72 9.29 1.37 10.74
CA ILE A 72 10.06 0.13 10.91
C ILE A 72 11.50 0.44 11.32
N ARG A 73 12.14 1.39 10.63
CA ARG A 73 13.49 1.83 10.96
C ARG A 73 13.58 2.38 12.40
N GLU A 74 12.61 3.17 12.83
CA GLU A 74 12.56 3.68 14.21
C GLU A 74 12.40 2.55 15.23
N ALA A 75 11.56 1.56 14.94
CA ALA A 75 11.39 0.39 15.79
C ALA A 75 12.68 -0.42 15.90
N ASP A 76 13.37 -0.66 14.77
CA ASP A 76 14.66 -1.34 14.72
C ASP A 76 15.73 -0.59 15.53
N GLN A 77 15.77 0.74 15.41
CA GLN A 77 16.70 1.58 16.17
C GLN A 77 16.44 1.48 17.68
N ARG A 78 15.19 1.58 18.13
CA ARG A 78 14.83 1.44 19.56
C ARG A 78 15.21 0.07 20.12
N ALA A 79 15.01 -0.99 19.34
CA ALA A 79 15.42 -2.34 19.72
C ALA A 79 16.95 -2.47 19.82
N ALA A 80 17.70 -1.87 18.89
CA ALA A 80 19.16 -1.88 18.89
C ALA A 80 19.77 -1.08 20.06
N ASP A 81 19.13 0.03 20.43
CA ASP A 81 19.58 0.91 21.53
C ASP A 81 19.29 0.33 22.92
N GLY A 82 18.68 -0.87 23.00
CA GLY A 82 18.32 -1.51 24.27
C GLY A 82 17.29 -0.70 25.08
N LEU A 83 16.58 0.22 24.43
CA LEU A 83 15.49 1.01 25.00
C LEU A 83 14.22 0.16 24.99
N GLU A 84 14.21 -0.89 25.81
CA GLU A 84 12.97 -1.58 26.19
C GLU A 84 12.21 -0.71 27.21
N ILE A 85 10.91 -0.58 26.99
CA ILE A 85 9.94 0.16 27.83
C ILE A 85 9.71 -0.59 29.14
#